data_AF-A0A327M555-F1
#
_entry.id   AF-A0A327M555-F1
#
_cell.length_a   1.000
_cell.length_b   1.000
_cell.length_c   1.000
_cell.angle_alpha   90.00
_cell.angle_beta   90.00
_cell.angle_gamma   90.00
#
_symmetry.space_group_name_H-M   'P 1'
#
loop_
_entity.id
_entity.type
_entity.pdbx_description
1 polymer ?
#
loop_
_entity_poly.entity_id
_entity_poly.type
_entity_poly.pdbx_seq_one_letter_code
_entity_poly.pdbx_strand_id
1 'polypeptide(L)'
;MFGPPPGTRVYLACGATDMRKGFDGLAAQVQTVLSQDPYSGAVFCFRGRRGDLLKILVWDGQGLVLVAKRLEKGRFVWPQVLIATEI
;
A
#
# COMPACT_ATOMS: atom_id res chain seq x y z
N MET A 1 10.01 16.11 -3.23
CA MET A 1 8.94 15.68 -2.32
C MET A 1 8.03 14.76 -3.10
N PHE A 2 7.88 13.49 -2.70
CA PHE A 2 6.94 12.58 -3.35
C PHE A 2 5.55 12.89 -2.80
N GLY A 3 4.85 13.81 -3.45
CA GLY A 3 3.47 14.13 -3.15
C GLY A 3 2.62 13.71 -4.35
N PRO A 4 1.69 12.77 -4.20
CA PRO A 4 0.75 12.48 -5.28
C PRO A 4 -0.09 13.73 -5.58
N PRO A 5 -0.51 13.94 -6.84
CA PRO A 5 -1.37 15.06 -7.21
C PRO A 5 -2.65 15.15 -6.35
N PRO A 6 -3.26 16.34 -6.24
CA PRO A 6 -4.59 16.45 -5.64
C PRO A 6 -5.60 15.52 -6.32
N GLY A 7 -6.45 14.86 -5.54
CA GLY A 7 -7.44 13.90 -6.05
C GLY A 7 -6.90 12.50 -6.36
N THR A 8 -5.63 12.20 -6.08
CA THR A 8 -5.13 10.82 -6.16
C THR A 8 -5.86 9.92 -5.17
N ARG A 9 -6.42 8.83 -5.69
CA ARG A 9 -7.08 7.79 -4.88
C ARG A 9 -6.08 7.06 -4.01
N VAL A 10 -6.44 6.83 -2.75
CA VAL A 10 -5.64 6.10 -1.79
C VAL A 10 -6.38 4.87 -1.33
N TYR A 11 -5.76 3.71 -1.50
CA TYR A 11 -6.28 2.42 -1.09
C TYR A 11 -5.47 1.87 0.08
N LEU A 12 -6.17 1.48 1.14
CA LEU A 12 -5.60 0.76 2.26
C LEU A 12 -5.88 -0.73 2.11
N ALA A 13 -4.83 -1.54 2.00
CA ALA A 13 -4.97 -2.99 2.13
C ALA A 13 -5.26 -3.34 3.59
N CYS A 14 -6.54 -3.50 3.91
CA CYS A 14 -6.97 -3.78 5.27
C CYS A 14 -6.51 -5.17 5.74
N GLY A 15 -6.36 -5.33 7.06
CA GLY A 15 -5.76 -6.52 7.65
C GLY A 15 -4.22 -6.50 7.63
N ALA A 16 -3.59 -7.67 7.50
CA ALA A 16 -2.14 -7.82 7.55
C ALA A 16 -1.58 -8.31 6.22
N THR A 17 -0.57 -7.61 5.69
CA THR A 17 0.15 -8.01 4.47
C THR A 17 1.46 -8.71 4.83
N ASP A 18 1.84 -9.72 4.03
CA ASP A 18 3.20 -10.27 4.09
C ASP A 18 4.19 -9.26 3.50
N MET A 19 4.98 -8.64 4.38
CA MET A 19 5.89 -7.56 4.01
C MET A 19 7.19 -8.06 3.35
N ARG A 20 7.35 -9.38 3.15
CA ARG A 20 8.43 -9.94 2.31
C ARG A 20 8.20 -9.68 0.82
N LYS A 21 6.96 -9.38 0.42
CA LYS A 21 6.61 -9.06 -0.97
C LYS A 21 7.30 -7.77 -1.43
N GLY A 22 7.93 -7.83 -2.60
CA GLY A 22 8.47 -6.68 -3.34
C GLY A 22 7.45 -6.07 -4.29
N PHE A 23 7.90 -5.44 -5.38
CA PHE A 23 7.05 -4.80 -6.38
C PHE A 23 5.96 -5.73 -6.93
N ASP A 24 6.36 -6.83 -7.57
CA ASP A 24 5.41 -7.73 -8.25
C ASP A 24 4.44 -8.41 -7.29
N GLY A 25 4.94 -8.83 -6.12
CA GLY A 25 4.10 -9.49 -5.11
C GLY A 25 3.04 -8.55 -4.53
N LEU A 26 3.36 -7.27 -4.37
CA LEU A 26 2.41 -6.27 -3.92
C LEU A 26 1.46 -5.84 -5.05
N ALA A 27 1.95 -5.68 -6.28
CA ALA A 27 1.12 -5.39 -7.46
C ALA A 27 0.09 -6.50 -7.70
N ALA A 28 0.51 -7.77 -7.59
CA ALA A 28 -0.40 -8.91 -7.65
C ALA A 28 -1.46 -8.85 -6.53
N GLN A 29 -1.09 -8.39 -5.33
CA GLN A 29 -2.05 -8.22 -4.23
C GLN A 29 -3.04 -7.08 -4.50
N VAL A 30 -2.61 -5.98 -5.12
CA VAL A 30 -3.53 -4.92 -5.58
C VAL A 30 -4.59 -5.49 -6.52
N GLN A 31 -4.18 -6.28 -7.51
CA GLN A 31 -5.09 -6.87 -8.48
C GLN A 31 -6.03 -7.90 -7.85
N THR A 32 -5.50 -8.80 -7.03
CA THR A 32 -6.24 -9.98 -6.54
C THR A 32 -7.05 -9.72 -5.29
N VAL A 33 -6.60 -8.82 -4.41
CA VAL A 33 -7.25 -8.55 -3.11
C VAL A 33 -8.02 -7.23 -3.13
N LEU A 34 -7.45 -6.19 -3.74
CA LEU A 34 -8.12 -4.88 -3.82
C LEU A 34 -8.98 -4.74 -5.08
N SER A 35 -8.83 -5.65 -6.04
CA SER A 35 -9.49 -5.59 -7.35
C SER A 35 -9.27 -4.25 -8.06
N GLN A 36 -8.07 -3.68 -7.90
CA GLN A 36 -7.66 -2.43 -8.52
C GLN A 36 -6.54 -2.66 -9.53
N ASP A 37 -6.30 -1.67 -10.39
CA ASP A 37 -5.14 -1.63 -11.26
C ASP A 37 -3.92 -1.03 -10.54
N PRO A 38 -2.82 -1.79 -10.30
CA PRO A 38 -1.60 -1.28 -9.68
C PRO A 38 -0.90 -0.19 -10.50
N TYR A 39 -1.23 -0.05 -11.79
CA TYR A 39 -0.63 0.93 -12.70
C TYR A 39 -1.48 2.20 -12.88
N SER A 40 -2.58 2.32 -12.15
CA SER A 40 -3.54 3.44 -12.27
C SER A 40 -3.02 4.80 -11.75
N GLY A 41 -1.83 4.85 -11.16
CA GLY A 41 -1.32 6.03 -10.46
C GLY A 41 -1.95 6.27 -9.08
N ALA A 42 -2.82 5.36 -8.61
CA ALA A 42 -3.33 5.37 -7.25
C ALA A 42 -2.24 4.95 -6.24
N VAL A 43 -2.46 5.31 -4.98
CA VAL A 43 -1.55 4.98 -3.87
C VAL A 43 -2.06 3.76 -3.13
N PHE A 44 -1.27 2.70 -3.09
CA PHE A 44 -1.61 1.46 -2.38
C PHE A 44 -0.77 1.29 -1.12
N CYS A 45 -1.42 1.35 0.03
CA CYS A 45 -0.79 1.29 1.34
C CYS A 45 -0.97 -0.10 1.97
N PHE A 46 0.12 -0.71 2.40
CA PHE A 46 0.18 -2.03 3.02
C PHE A 46 0.83 -1.94 4.39
N ARG A 47 0.33 -2.73 5.34
CA ARG A 47 0.87 -2.77 6.71
C ARG A 47 1.07 -4.22 7.16
N GLY A 48 2.23 -4.46 7.78
CA GLY A 48 2.57 -5.78 8.30
C GLY A 48 1.83 -6.13 9.59
N ARG A 49 1.76 -7.42 9.95
CA ARG A 49 1.06 -7.89 11.17
C ARG A 49 1.60 -7.25 12.47
N ARG A 50 2.92 -7.06 12.57
CA ARG A 50 3.57 -6.39 13.71
C ARG A 50 3.21 -4.90 13.81
N GLY A 51 2.92 -4.29 12.67
CA GLY A 51 2.41 -2.93 12.55
C GLY A 51 3.42 -1.81 12.63
N ASP A 52 4.70 -2.15 12.73
CA ASP A 52 5.85 -1.25 12.71
C ASP A 52 6.34 -0.95 11.29
N LEU A 53 5.94 -1.75 10.29
CA LEU A 53 6.32 -1.59 8.89
C LEU A 53 5.12 -1.23 8.02
N LEU A 54 5.30 -0.19 7.20
CA LEU A 54 4.41 0.26 6.14
C LEU A 54 5.14 0.17 4.80
N LYS A 55 4.46 -0.32 3.76
CA LYS A 55 4.90 -0.23 2.38
C LYS A 55 3.85 0.52 1.56
N ILE A 56 4.31 1.38 0.64
CA ILE A 56 3.46 2.14 -0.26
C ILE A 56 3.92 1.84 -1.69
N LEU A 57 2.99 1.35 -2.52
CA LEU A 57 3.23 1.09 -3.94
C LEU A 57 2.47 2.12 -4.78
N VAL A 58 3.16 2.71 -5.76
CA VAL A 58 2.59 3.69 -6.71
C VAL A 58 3.22 3.46 -8.08
N TRP A 59 2.44 3.65 -9.15
CA TRP A 59 2.98 3.79 -10.50
C TRP A 59 3.14 5.27 -10.85
N ASP A 60 4.33 5.69 -11.25
CA ASP A 60 4.64 7.11 -11.55
C ASP A 60 4.48 7.49 -13.04
N GLY A 61 4.03 6.56 -13.87
CA GLY A 61 3.96 6.72 -15.33
C GLY A 61 5.10 6.01 -16.07
N GLN A 62 6.23 5.77 -15.41
CA GLN A 62 7.39 5.11 -16.00
C GLN A 62 7.76 3.81 -15.27
N GLY A 63 7.47 3.72 -13.97
CA GLY A 63 7.88 2.60 -13.13
C GLY A 63 7.02 2.46 -11.87
N LEU A 64 7.11 1.29 -11.26
CA LEU A 64 6.60 1.09 -9.90
C LEU A 64 7.60 1.68 -8.91
N VAL A 65 7.07 2.47 -7.98
CA VAL A 65 7.80 3.05 -6.85
C VAL A 65 7.32 2.37 -5.58
N LEU A 66 8.27 1.89 -4.77
CA LEU A 66 8.01 1.24 -3.49
C LEU A 66 8.69 2.01 -2.37
N VAL A 67 7.89 2.63 -1.52
CA VAL A 67 8.37 3.32 -0.32
C VAL A 67 8.14 2.43 0.89
N ALA A 68 9.16 2.23 1.72
CA ALA A 68 9.03 1.50 2.98
C ALA A 68 9.34 2.42 4.16
N LYS A 69 8.49 2.39 5.18
CA LYS A 69 8.71 3.10 6.44
C LYS A 69 8.64 2.12 7.60
N ARG A 70 9.73 2.01 8.36
CA ARG A 70 9.77 1.30 9.63
C ARG A 70 9.73 2.28 10.79
N LEU A 71 8.93 2.00 11.80
CA LEU A 71 8.94 2.73 13.06
C LEU A 71 9.92 2.07 14.02
N GLU A 72 10.78 2.87 14.65
CA GLU A 72 11.67 2.38 15.73
C GLU A 72 10.89 2.16 17.03
N LYS A 73 9.74 2.83 17.20
CA LYS A 73 8.80 2.64 18.31
C LYS A 73 7.36 2.87 17.86
N GLY A 74 6.44 2.06 18.39
CA GLY A 74 5.00 2.19 18.14
C GLY A 74 4.51 1.36 16.95
N ARG A 75 3.28 1.62 16.52
CA ARG A 75 2.62 0.91 15.42
C ARG A 75 1.77 1.88 14.62
N PHE A 76 1.69 1.65 13.31
CA PHE A 76 0.68 2.26 12.47
C PHE A 76 -0.71 1.77 12.89
N VAL A 77 -1.61 2.72 13.14
CA VAL A 77 -3.05 2.46 13.32
C VAL A 77 -3.58 2.01 11.97
N TRP A 78 -4.32 0.90 11.97
CA TRP A 78 -4.75 0.25 10.74
C TRP A 78 -6.13 -0.35 10.90
N PRO A 79 -7.03 -0.19 9.91
CA PRO A 79 -8.32 -0.86 9.93
C PRO A 79 -8.11 -2.38 9.90
N GLN A 80 -8.75 -3.07 10.86
CA GLN A 80 -8.69 -4.52 11.00
C GLN A 80 -9.76 -5.24 10.17
N VAL A 81 -10.70 -4.49 9.57
CA VAL A 81 -11.84 -5.04 8.83
C VAL A 81 -11.39 -5.57 7.47
N LEU A 82 -11.87 -6.74 7.05
CA LEU A 82 -11.46 -7.43 5.81
C LEU A 82 -12.06 -6.83 4.52
N ILE A 83 -12.19 -5.50 4.41
CA ILE A 83 -12.82 -4.86 3.25
C ILE A 83 -11.89 -3.77 2.73
N ALA A 84 -11.45 -3.88 1.47
CA ALA A 84 -10.73 -2.81 0.80
C ALA A 84 -11.62 -1.55 0.80
N THR A 85 -11.16 -0.49 1.46
CA THR A 85 -11.89 0.77 1.57
C THR A 85 -11.05 1.87 0.92
N GLU A 86 -11.64 2.59 -0.02
CA GLU A 86 -11.11 3.86 -0.53
C GLU A 86 -11.31 4.91 0.55
N ILE A 87 -10.24 5.64 0.91
CA ILE A 87 -10.28 6.70 1.94
C ILE A 87 -10.11 8.09 1.34
#